data_AF-A0A160FJ28-F1
#
_entry.id   AF-A0A160FJ28-F1
#
_cell.length_a   1.000
_cell.length_b   1.000
_cell.length_c   1.000
_cell.angle_alpha   90.00
_cell.angle_beta   90.00
_cell.angle_gamma   90.00
#
_symmetry.space_group_name_H-M   'P 1'
#
loop_
_entity.id
_entity.type
_entity.pdbx_description
1 polymer ?
#
loop_
_entity_poly.entity_id
_entity_poly.type
_entity_poly.pdbx_seq_one_letter_code
_entity_poly.pdbx_strand_id
1 'polypeptide(L)'
;MSLWPDMEAVALADVERHNLAIRHFGGPQTVRVGSQRFTLEFEPCRERYPLLVSGVASQAPFIAACDAGALLPELTPSVISERGDIALTHVVDALSDWLCALEGLFGFTIELAGVAFDAVPQAGAYGLAVTQVASGRAAHFSLCSPAVDAWLRRRLPTPSSSAALLRRLYVRMPICVPGPSMSVQRLRKVAVGDALLFDRDSCYLRVPMRLGACRILLNFTEEYTMVDQVLNDETTPVEVTSELLPIDALTFAFEAVLGTLSLSVAELAHLRQGSIVAFRLPARERTVTLLCQGVPFARGELIDIEGSLGVRVTRMTQGDLPA
;
A
#
# COMPACT_ATOMS: atom_id res chain seq x y z
N MET A 1 2.29 -27.32 4.63
CA MET A 1 3.54 -26.57 4.37
C MET A 1 3.15 -25.10 4.25
N SER A 2 3.58 -24.24 5.18
CA SER A 2 3.37 -22.80 5.05
C SER A 2 4.27 -22.30 3.92
N LEU A 3 3.71 -21.60 2.94
CA LEU A 3 4.43 -21.09 1.77
C LEU A 3 5.48 -20.02 2.14
N TRP A 4 5.41 -19.45 3.35
CA TRP A 4 6.34 -18.44 3.86
C TRP A 4 6.61 -18.65 5.36
N PRO A 5 7.64 -19.44 5.73
CA PRO A 5 7.96 -19.72 7.14
C PRO A 5 8.45 -18.48 7.92
N ASP A 6 8.91 -17.44 7.21
CA ASP A 6 9.42 -16.20 7.81
C ASP A 6 8.34 -15.12 7.99
N MET A 7 7.10 -15.38 7.58
CA MET A 7 6.00 -14.45 7.76
C MET A 7 5.26 -14.75 9.06
N GLU A 8 5.25 -13.76 9.96
CA GLU A 8 4.47 -13.82 11.19
C GLU A 8 2.98 -13.99 10.86
N ALA A 9 2.37 -15.05 11.37
CA ALA A 9 0.95 -15.29 11.20
C ALA A 9 0.17 -14.39 12.17
N VAL A 10 -0.45 -13.33 11.66
CA VAL A 10 -1.27 -12.41 12.44
C VAL A 10 -2.75 -12.76 12.25
N ALA A 11 -3.53 -12.74 13.33
CA ALA A 11 -4.97 -12.97 13.24
C ALA A 11 -5.65 -11.81 12.51
N LEU A 12 -6.63 -12.12 11.64
CA LEU A 12 -7.36 -11.12 10.86
C LEU A 12 -7.99 -10.03 11.75
N ALA A 13 -8.58 -10.41 12.89
CA ALA A 13 -9.20 -9.50 13.83
C ALA A 13 -8.20 -8.47 14.43
N ASP A 14 -6.95 -8.87 14.61
CA ASP A 14 -5.90 -8.01 15.13
C ASP A 14 -5.45 -6.99 14.07
N VAL A 15 -5.30 -7.45 12.82
CA VAL A 15 -5.03 -6.58 11.67
C VAL A 15 -6.16 -5.56 11.46
N GLU A 16 -7.42 -6.00 11.59
CA GLU A 16 -8.57 -5.10 11.50
C GLU A 16 -8.59 -4.05 12.61
N ARG A 17 -8.27 -4.45 13.85
CA ARG A 17 -8.14 -3.53 14.99
C ARG A 17 -7.04 -2.50 14.74
N HIS A 18 -5.85 -2.93 14.31
CA HIS A 18 -4.73 -2.06 13.97
C HIS A 18 -5.10 -1.08 12.86
N ASN A 19 -5.72 -1.57 11.78
CA ASN A 19 -6.14 -0.72 10.67
C ASN A 19 -7.16 0.34 11.11
N LEU A 20 -8.07 0.00 12.02
CA LEU A 20 -8.98 0.99 12.60
C LEU A 20 -8.21 2.02 13.44
N ALA A 21 -7.32 1.59 14.34
CA ALA A 21 -6.50 2.50 15.13
C ALA A 21 -5.65 3.45 14.25
N ILE A 22 -4.98 2.92 13.22
CA ILE A 22 -4.19 3.70 12.26
C ILE A 22 -5.06 4.70 11.50
N ARG A 23 -6.30 4.36 11.14
CA ARG A 23 -7.19 5.33 10.47
C ARG A 23 -7.49 6.54 11.34
N HIS A 24 -7.61 6.34 12.65
CA HIS A 24 -7.89 7.41 13.62
C HIS A 24 -6.63 8.20 13.99
N PHE A 25 -5.53 7.49 14.26
CA PHE A 25 -4.33 8.04 14.89
C PHE A 25 -3.08 8.01 14.00
N GLY A 26 -3.20 7.62 12.73
CA GLY A 26 -2.09 7.60 11.77
C GLY A 26 -1.58 9.01 11.40
N GLY A 27 -2.24 10.05 11.90
CA GLY A 27 -1.67 11.38 12.05
C GLY A 27 -2.02 11.95 13.43
N PRO A 28 -1.28 12.98 13.90
CA PRO A 28 -1.49 13.54 15.24
C PRO A 28 -2.90 14.08 15.44
N GLN A 29 -3.62 13.53 16.42
CA GLN A 29 -4.94 13.99 16.86
C GLN A 29 -4.80 14.89 18.08
N THR A 30 -5.33 16.11 18.01
CA THR A 30 -5.31 17.02 19.17
C THR A 30 -6.56 16.85 20.02
N VAL A 31 -6.38 16.63 21.32
CA VAL A 31 -7.46 16.67 22.33
C VAL A 31 -7.22 17.82 23.31
N ARG A 32 -8.31 18.42 23.81
CA ARG A 32 -8.29 19.46 24.83
C ARG A 32 -9.03 18.97 26.06
N VAL A 33 -8.38 19.07 27.22
CA VAL A 33 -8.97 18.72 28.52
C VAL A 33 -8.75 19.90 29.45
N GLY A 34 -9.83 20.63 29.75
CA GLY A 34 -9.73 21.93 30.42
C GLY A 34 -8.84 22.91 29.64
N SER A 35 -7.80 23.42 30.31
CA SER A 35 -6.80 24.32 29.72
C SER A 35 -5.65 23.60 29.01
N GLN A 36 -5.50 22.28 29.22
CA GLN A 36 -4.41 21.50 28.67
C GLN A 36 -4.71 21.01 27.24
N ARG A 37 -3.64 20.80 26.47
CA ARG A 37 -3.69 20.29 25.10
C ARG A 37 -2.76 19.08 24.99
N PHE A 38 -3.25 18.04 24.35
CA PHE A 38 -2.48 16.82 24.09
C PHE A 38 -2.57 16.46 22.61
N THR A 39 -1.55 15.79 22.11
CA THR A 39 -1.54 15.14 20.79
C THR A 39 -1.44 13.64 20.98
N LEU A 40 -2.27 12.89 20.26
CA LEU A 40 -2.26 11.44 20.23
C LEU A 40 -1.86 10.96 18.84
N GLU A 41 -0.92 10.03 18.78
CA GLU A 41 -0.39 9.50 17.53
C GLU A 41 -0.19 7.99 17.63
N PHE A 42 -0.51 7.28 16.55
CA PHE A 42 -0.30 5.85 16.44
C PHE A 42 1.19 5.56 16.43
N GLU A 43 1.62 4.65 17.30
CA GLU A 43 2.97 4.11 17.30
C GLU A 43 2.91 2.58 17.39
N PRO A 44 3.91 1.86 16.85
CA PRO A 44 4.05 0.43 17.12
C PRO A 44 4.15 0.17 18.63
N CYS A 45 3.55 -0.93 19.09
CA CYS A 45 3.73 -1.38 20.47
C CYS A 45 5.23 -1.59 20.76
N ARG A 46 5.67 -1.20 21.97
CA ARG A 46 7.01 -1.54 22.45
C ARG A 46 7.05 -3.02 22.82
N GLU A 47 8.23 -3.65 22.78
CA GLU A 47 8.36 -5.05 23.19
C GLU A 47 7.95 -5.27 24.65
N ARG A 48 8.19 -4.27 25.50
CA ARG A 48 7.88 -4.29 26.93
C ARG A 48 7.45 -2.92 27.43
N TYR A 49 6.65 -2.94 28.48
CA TYR A 49 6.17 -1.76 29.18
C TYR A 49 6.41 -1.93 30.68
N PRO A 50 6.88 -0.88 31.38
CA PRO A 50 7.14 -0.96 32.82
C PRO A 50 5.86 -1.16 33.62
N LEU A 51 4.71 -0.67 33.14
CA LEU A 51 3.46 -0.67 33.87
C LEU A 51 2.34 -1.35 33.07
N LEU A 52 1.50 -2.13 33.73
CA LEU A 52 0.21 -2.60 33.25
C LEU A 52 -0.87 -2.04 34.17
N VAL A 53 -1.85 -1.35 33.61
CA VAL A 53 -3.04 -0.91 34.34
C VAL A 53 -4.25 -1.68 33.85
N SER A 54 -5.12 -2.06 34.79
CA SER A 54 -6.37 -2.75 34.52
C SER A 54 -7.52 -2.07 35.23
N GLY A 55 -8.70 -2.09 34.65
CA GLY A 55 -9.86 -1.38 35.18
C GLY A 55 -11.11 -1.56 34.35
N VAL A 56 -11.99 -0.58 34.38
CA VAL A 56 -13.24 -0.53 33.63
C VAL A 56 -13.30 0.76 32.82
N ALA A 57 -13.70 0.66 31.56
CA ALA A 57 -14.00 1.79 30.69
C ALA A 57 -15.34 1.53 30.00
N SER A 58 -16.29 2.47 30.11
CA SER A 58 -17.64 2.31 29.52
C SER A 58 -18.33 0.97 29.86
N GLN A 59 -18.23 0.53 31.12
CA GLN A 59 -18.77 -0.75 31.61
C GLN A 59 -18.12 -2.02 30.98
N ALA A 60 -17.00 -1.88 30.29
CA ALA A 60 -16.23 -2.99 29.75
C ALA A 60 -14.82 -3.05 30.36
N PRO A 61 -14.17 -4.22 30.37
CA PRO A 61 -12.79 -4.34 30.84
C PRO A 61 -11.86 -3.39 30.07
N PHE A 62 -11.00 -2.72 30.82
CA PHE A 62 -9.93 -1.87 30.31
C PHE A 62 -8.60 -2.45 30.74
N ILE A 63 -7.71 -2.65 29.76
CA ILE A 63 -6.33 -3.06 30.00
C ILE A 63 -5.45 -2.20 29.11
N ALA A 64 -4.44 -1.57 29.71
CA ALA A 64 -3.44 -0.79 29.01
C ALA A 64 -2.06 -1.02 29.61
N ALA A 65 -1.08 -1.34 28.77
CA ALA A 65 0.31 -1.28 29.16
C ALA A 65 0.82 0.15 28.94
N CYS A 66 1.56 0.71 29.88
CA CYS A 66 1.96 2.12 29.86
C CYS A 66 3.46 2.26 30.10
N ASP A 67 4.09 3.13 29.32
CA ASP A 67 5.45 3.58 29.51
C ASP A 67 5.47 5.12 29.56
N ALA A 68 5.57 5.62 30.79
CA ALA A 68 5.85 7.02 31.11
C ALA A 68 7.17 7.15 31.89
N GLY A 69 7.98 6.07 31.95
CA GLY A 69 9.00 5.86 32.98
C GLY A 69 10.16 6.86 32.94
N ALA A 70 10.52 7.36 31.75
CA ALA A 70 11.54 8.41 31.62
C ALA A 70 11.15 9.73 32.30
N LEU A 71 9.86 9.95 32.57
CA LEU A 71 9.31 11.18 33.13
C LEU A 71 8.84 11.02 34.58
N LEU A 72 8.69 9.79 35.06
CA LEU A 72 8.08 9.46 36.35
C LEU A 72 8.83 8.30 37.03
N PRO A 73 10.01 8.56 37.63
CA PRO A 73 10.77 7.53 38.36
C PRO A 73 9.99 6.97 39.58
N GLU A 74 8.99 7.70 40.06
CA GLU A 74 8.03 7.25 41.08
C GLU A 74 7.15 6.08 40.66
N LEU A 75 7.08 5.77 39.36
CA LEU A 75 6.35 4.60 38.83
C LEU A 75 7.22 3.34 38.73
N THR A 76 8.41 3.34 39.34
CA THR A 76 9.27 2.15 39.36
C THR A 76 8.69 1.04 40.26
N PRO A 77 8.93 -0.25 39.95
CA PRO A 77 8.40 -1.36 40.73
C PRO A 77 8.78 -1.29 42.21
N SER A 78 10.01 -0.86 42.54
CA SER A 78 10.45 -0.70 43.93
C SER A 78 9.61 0.32 44.69
N VAL A 79 9.44 1.53 44.14
CA VAL A 79 8.66 2.61 44.77
C VAL A 79 7.20 2.23 44.94
N ILE A 80 6.60 1.57 43.95
CA ILE A 80 5.20 1.16 44.04
C ILE A 80 5.02 -0.01 45.02
N SER A 81 5.96 -0.96 45.07
CA SER A 81 5.89 -2.07 46.03
C SER A 81 5.96 -1.60 47.48
N GLU A 82 6.76 -0.56 47.78
CA GLU A 82 6.85 0.05 49.11
C GLU A 82 5.55 0.75 49.54
N ARG A 83 4.73 1.19 48.58
CA ARG A 83 3.47 1.89 48.83
C ARG A 83 2.31 0.98 49.20
N GLY A 84 2.40 -0.33 48.97
CA GLY A 84 1.36 -1.29 49.37
C GLY A 84 -0.05 -0.89 48.90
N ASP A 85 -1.00 -0.77 49.82
CA ASP A 85 -2.42 -0.53 49.53
C ASP A 85 -2.72 0.81 48.82
N ILE A 86 -1.82 1.80 48.92
CA ILE A 86 -1.99 3.12 48.24
C ILE A 86 -1.29 3.18 46.86
N ALA A 87 -0.70 2.07 46.41
CA ALA A 87 -0.03 1.96 45.11
C ALA A 87 -0.92 2.39 43.95
N LEU A 88 -2.15 1.88 43.89
CA LEU A 88 -3.10 2.16 42.82
C LEU A 88 -3.45 3.66 42.75
N THR A 89 -3.74 4.27 43.89
CA THR A 89 -4.04 5.71 43.98
C THR A 89 -2.87 6.55 43.47
N HIS A 90 -1.64 6.19 43.87
CA HIS A 90 -0.46 6.92 43.42
C HIS A 90 -0.25 6.80 41.90
N VAL A 91 -0.47 5.61 41.32
CA VAL A 91 -0.38 5.39 39.87
C VAL A 91 -1.45 6.21 39.14
N VAL A 92 -2.68 6.24 39.65
CA VAL A 92 -3.78 7.04 39.09
C VAL A 92 -3.41 8.52 39.09
N ASP A 93 -2.90 9.03 40.21
CA ASP A 93 -2.48 10.43 40.34
C ASP A 93 -1.34 10.77 39.36
N ALA A 94 -0.32 9.92 39.28
CA ALA A 94 0.83 10.12 38.41
C ALA A 94 0.45 10.07 36.92
N LEU A 95 -0.54 9.24 36.54
CA LEU A 95 -1.02 9.11 35.17
C LEU A 95 -2.19 10.05 34.81
N SER A 96 -2.67 10.85 35.77
CA SER A 96 -3.92 11.60 35.67
C SER A 96 -4.02 12.43 34.39
N ASP A 97 -2.98 13.20 34.03
CA ASP A 97 -2.96 14.03 32.81
C ASP A 97 -3.25 13.20 31.54
N TRP A 98 -2.60 12.04 31.38
CA TRP A 98 -2.78 11.20 30.19
C TRP A 98 -4.07 10.39 30.22
N LEU A 99 -4.51 9.93 31.39
CA LEU A 99 -5.81 9.28 31.54
C LEU A 99 -6.93 10.26 31.16
N CYS A 100 -6.88 11.50 31.66
CA CYS A 100 -7.82 12.55 31.27
C CYS A 100 -7.77 12.85 29.76
N ALA A 101 -6.59 12.81 29.13
CA ALA A 101 -6.48 12.97 27.67
C ALA A 101 -7.17 11.84 26.90
N LEU A 102 -7.00 10.58 27.34
CA LEU A 102 -7.67 9.42 26.76
C LEU A 102 -9.19 9.49 26.98
N GLU A 103 -9.64 9.83 28.19
CA GLU A 103 -11.05 10.03 28.51
C GLU A 103 -11.68 11.15 27.69
N GLY A 104 -10.97 12.28 27.55
CA GLY A 104 -11.42 13.42 26.75
C GLY A 104 -11.54 13.08 25.26
N LEU A 105 -10.68 12.19 24.75
CA LEU A 105 -10.76 11.71 23.38
C LEU A 105 -11.93 10.73 23.20
N PHE A 106 -11.99 9.70 24.05
CA PHE A 106 -12.96 8.62 23.89
C PHE A 106 -14.37 8.99 24.37
N GLY A 107 -14.48 9.98 25.25
CA GLY A 107 -15.76 10.43 25.81
C GLY A 107 -16.36 9.46 26.83
N PHE A 108 -15.53 8.64 27.49
CA PHE A 108 -15.92 7.81 28.62
C PHE A 108 -14.84 7.85 29.71
N THR A 109 -15.25 7.59 30.95
CA THR A 109 -14.37 7.51 32.12
C THR A 109 -13.61 6.18 32.15
N ILE A 110 -12.38 6.22 32.62
CA ILE A 110 -11.50 5.07 32.84
C ILE A 110 -11.25 4.93 34.35
N GLU A 111 -11.84 3.91 34.95
CA GLU A 111 -11.68 3.62 36.37
C GLU A 111 -10.65 2.49 36.54
N LEU A 112 -9.46 2.82 37.06
CA LEU A 112 -8.43 1.82 37.31
C LEU A 112 -8.72 1.03 38.60
N ALA A 113 -8.55 -0.29 38.53
CA ALA A 113 -8.78 -1.24 39.62
C ALA A 113 -7.56 -2.10 39.96
N GLY A 114 -6.51 -2.09 39.13
CA GLY A 114 -5.33 -2.90 39.34
C GLY A 114 -4.10 -2.41 38.58
N VAL A 115 -2.93 -2.75 39.12
CA VAL A 115 -1.61 -2.42 38.60
C VAL A 115 -0.73 -3.67 38.62
N ALA A 116 0.02 -3.89 37.55
CA ALA A 116 1.10 -4.86 37.47
C ALA A 116 2.31 -4.25 36.73
N PHE A 117 3.42 -4.98 36.68
CA PHE A 117 4.70 -4.51 36.13
C PHE A 117 5.22 -5.42 35.03
N ASP A 118 6.17 -4.91 34.26
CA ASP A 118 6.91 -5.64 33.22
C ASP A 118 5.99 -6.33 32.20
N ALA A 119 5.02 -5.55 31.70
CA ALA A 119 4.00 -6.03 30.80
C ALA A 119 4.55 -6.26 29.40
N VAL A 120 4.13 -7.36 28.78
CA VAL A 120 4.25 -7.58 27.34
C VAL A 120 2.91 -7.21 26.70
N PRO A 121 2.88 -6.49 25.56
CA PRO A 121 1.65 -6.21 24.85
C PRO A 121 0.88 -7.50 24.55
N GLN A 122 -0.43 -7.44 24.72
CA GLN A 122 -1.29 -8.52 24.29
C GLN A 122 -1.29 -8.61 22.76
N ALA A 123 -1.50 -9.82 22.23
CA ALA A 123 -1.69 -10.02 20.81
C ALA A 123 -2.82 -9.11 20.30
N GLY A 124 -2.54 -8.38 19.22
CA GLY A 124 -3.46 -7.42 18.64
C GLY A 124 -3.64 -6.10 19.38
N ALA A 125 -2.91 -5.84 20.45
CA ALA A 125 -2.84 -4.50 21.03
C ALA A 125 -2.14 -3.54 20.04
N TYR A 126 -2.50 -2.25 20.09
CA TYR A 126 -1.82 -1.21 19.32
C TYR A 126 -1.25 -0.12 20.24
N GLY A 127 -0.19 0.54 19.78
CA GLY A 127 0.48 1.60 20.50
C GLY A 127 -0.15 2.96 20.22
N LEU A 128 -0.15 3.81 21.24
CA LEU A 128 -0.60 5.19 21.16
C LEU A 128 0.34 6.06 22.01
N ALA A 129 1.04 6.99 21.37
CA ALA A 129 1.79 8.02 22.06
C ALA A 129 0.85 9.17 22.42
N VAL A 130 0.88 9.62 23.67
CA VAL A 130 0.08 10.74 24.19
C VAL A 130 1.03 11.79 24.72
N THR A 131 1.12 12.92 24.03
CA THR A 131 2.08 13.98 24.31
C THR A 131 1.37 15.26 24.75
N GLN A 132 1.71 15.78 25.92
CA GLN A 132 1.23 17.06 26.41
C GLN A 132 1.96 18.19 25.67
N VAL A 133 1.22 19.01 24.91
CA VAL A 133 1.79 19.98 23.95
C VAL A 133 2.66 21.04 24.64
N ALA A 134 2.28 21.49 25.83
CA ALA A 134 2.97 22.57 26.52
C ALA A 134 4.31 22.14 27.13
N SER A 135 4.38 20.93 27.68
CA SER A 135 5.57 20.42 28.38
C SER A 135 6.43 19.49 27.51
N GLY A 136 5.87 18.97 26.41
CA GLY A 136 6.48 17.91 25.62
C GLY A 136 6.49 16.54 26.31
N ARG A 137 5.92 16.41 27.50
CA ARG A 137 5.85 15.14 28.24
C ARG A 137 4.99 14.14 27.48
N ALA A 138 5.56 12.97 27.18
CA ALA A 138 4.89 11.91 26.44
C ALA A 138 4.80 10.63 27.27
N ALA A 139 3.65 9.95 27.19
CA ALA A 139 3.48 8.58 27.65
C ALA A 139 3.05 7.71 26.48
N HIS A 140 3.54 6.48 26.43
CA HIS A 140 3.17 5.51 25.41
C HIS A 140 2.28 4.43 25.99
N PHE A 141 1.15 4.16 25.36
CA PHE A 141 0.17 3.17 25.81
C PHE A 141 0.03 2.06 24.76
N SER A 142 0.06 0.80 25.18
CA SER A 142 -0.45 -0.32 24.39
C SER A 142 -1.89 -0.62 24.83
N LEU A 143 -2.84 -0.47 23.93
CA LEU A 143 -4.26 -0.60 24.19
C LEU A 143 -4.84 -1.89 23.59
N CYS A 144 -5.57 -2.64 24.41
CA CYS A 144 -6.45 -3.73 23.99
C CYS A 144 -7.70 -3.66 24.85
N SER A 145 -8.67 -2.84 24.44
CA SER A 145 -9.91 -2.62 25.20
C SER A 145 -11.13 -2.69 24.30
N PRO A 146 -12.13 -3.53 24.61
CA PRO A 146 -13.39 -3.60 23.87
C PRO A 146 -14.13 -2.25 23.80
N ALA A 147 -14.03 -1.41 24.84
CA ALA A 147 -14.65 -0.08 24.85
C ALA A 147 -14.02 0.85 23.80
N VAL A 148 -12.69 0.84 23.72
CA VAL A 148 -11.95 1.62 22.72
C VAL A 148 -12.22 1.08 21.32
N ASP A 149 -12.22 -0.25 21.14
CA ASP A 149 -12.54 -0.88 19.86
C ASP A 149 -13.96 -0.51 19.37
N ALA A 150 -14.94 -0.53 20.27
CA ALA A 150 -16.30 -0.11 19.97
C ALA A 150 -16.37 1.38 19.59
N TRP A 151 -15.60 2.24 20.26
CA TRP A 151 -15.49 3.65 19.93
C TRP A 151 -14.89 3.86 18.53
N LEU A 152 -13.78 3.18 18.22
CA LEU A 152 -13.10 3.26 16.92
C LEU A 152 -14.02 2.86 15.77
N ARG A 153 -14.82 1.79 15.95
CA ARG A 153 -15.79 1.32 14.95
C ARG A 153 -16.94 2.30 14.73
N ARG A 154 -17.43 2.94 15.80
CA ARG A 154 -18.55 3.89 15.73
C ARG A 154 -18.15 5.22 15.10
N ARG A 155 -16.89 5.63 15.22
CA ARG A 155 -16.42 6.96 14.79
C ARG A 155 -15.42 6.90 13.64
N LEU A 156 -15.72 6.15 12.57
CA LEU A 156 -14.84 6.13 11.39
C LEU A 156 -14.50 7.56 10.95
N PRO A 157 -13.22 7.98 11.00
CA PRO A 157 -12.84 9.30 10.58
C PRO A 157 -13.23 9.46 9.11
N THR A 158 -13.71 10.66 8.76
CA THR A 158 -13.96 10.96 7.36
C THR A 158 -12.66 10.70 6.61
N PRO A 159 -12.66 9.85 5.57
CA PRO A 159 -11.44 9.51 4.88
C PRO A 159 -10.76 10.81 4.46
N SER A 160 -9.51 11.01 4.90
CA SER A 160 -8.65 12.09 4.40
C SER A 160 -8.74 12.04 2.88
N SER A 161 -8.96 13.20 2.23
CA SER A 161 -9.50 13.22 0.87
C SER A 161 -8.79 12.19 -0.02
N SER A 162 -9.54 11.25 -0.58
CA SER A 162 -9.02 10.23 -1.50
C SER A 162 -8.10 10.87 -2.55
N ALA A 163 -8.42 12.09 -2.96
CA ALA A 163 -7.60 12.92 -3.84
C ALA A 163 -6.13 13.07 -3.41
N ALA A 164 -5.82 13.26 -2.12
CA ALA A 164 -4.44 13.38 -1.65
C ALA A 164 -3.66 12.07 -1.78
N LEU A 165 -4.29 10.93 -1.47
CA LEU A 165 -3.71 9.60 -1.65
C LEU A 165 -3.50 9.29 -3.14
N LEU A 166 -4.53 9.50 -3.96
CA LEU A 166 -4.48 9.24 -5.41
C LEU A 166 -3.40 10.07 -6.12
N ARG A 167 -3.08 11.27 -5.62
CA ARG A 167 -1.98 12.11 -6.12
C ARG A 167 -0.58 11.57 -5.78
N ARG A 168 -0.46 10.74 -4.74
CA ARG A 168 0.83 10.19 -4.27
C ARG A 168 1.12 8.78 -4.79
N LEU A 169 0.08 8.06 -5.19
CA LEU A 169 0.22 6.71 -5.76
C LEU A 169 0.56 6.82 -7.24
N TYR A 170 1.79 6.46 -7.61
CA TYR A 170 2.24 6.44 -9.01
C TYR A 170 2.19 5.04 -9.60
N VAL A 171 1.69 4.95 -10.83
CA VAL A 171 1.64 3.72 -11.62
C VAL A 171 2.60 3.89 -12.80
N ARG A 172 3.50 2.93 -12.97
CA ARG A 172 4.38 2.84 -14.15
C ARG A 172 3.72 1.96 -15.20
N MET A 173 3.50 2.51 -16.38
CA MET A 173 2.78 1.84 -17.46
C MET A 173 3.64 1.80 -18.72
N PRO A 174 3.75 0.65 -19.39
CA PRO A 174 4.49 0.56 -20.63
C PRO A 174 3.72 1.26 -21.75
N ILE A 175 4.48 1.93 -22.62
CA ILE A 175 4.01 2.39 -23.92
C ILE A 175 4.42 1.33 -24.94
N CYS A 176 3.42 0.77 -25.61
CA CYS A 176 3.55 -0.36 -26.49
C CYS A 176 3.24 0.03 -27.93
N VAL A 177 3.89 -0.69 -28.86
CA VAL A 177 3.48 -0.74 -30.27
C VAL A 177 2.99 -2.16 -30.57
N PRO A 178 1.82 -2.32 -31.19
CA PRO A 178 1.31 -3.62 -31.57
C PRO A 178 2.14 -4.19 -32.72
N GLY A 179 2.54 -5.43 -32.54
CA GLY A 179 3.24 -6.24 -33.52
C GLY A 179 2.29 -7.20 -34.25
N PRO A 180 2.84 -8.03 -35.15
CA PRO A 180 2.07 -8.97 -35.93
C PRO A 180 1.62 -10.12 -35.03
N SER A 181 0.40 -10.62 -35.22
CA SER A 181 0.01 -11.89 -34.59
C SER A 181 0.76 -13.05 -35.24
N MET A 182 1.36 -13.93 -34.44
CA MET A 182 2.12 -15.08 -34.93
C MET A 182 1.58 -16.39 -34.35
N SER A 183 1.63 -17.46 -35.14
CA SER A 183 1.32 -18.81 -34.66
C SER A 183 2.43 -19.34 -33.75
N VAL A 184 2.13 -20.36 -32.93
CA VAL A 184 3.13 -21.06 -32.10
C VAL A 184 4.33 -21.51 -32.91
N GLN A 185 4.10 -22.08 -34.10
CA GLN A 185 5.17 -22.57 -34.97
C GLN A 185 6.12 -21.46 -35.42
N ARG A 186 5.58 -20.26 -35.71
CA ARG A 186 6.40 -19.13 -36.12
C ARG A 186 7.12 -18.50 -34.92
N LEU A 187 6.47 -18.44 -33.76
CA LEU A 187 7.09 -17.98 -32.51
C LEU A 187 8.31 -18.82 -32.12
N ARG A 188 8.22 -20.14 -32.24
CA ARG A 188 9.35 -21.07 -31.95
C ARG A 188 10.56 -20.87 -32.86
N LYS A 189 10.36 -20.24 -34.02
CA LYS A 189 11.44 -19.99 -35.00
C LYS A 189 12.10 -18.63 -34.81
N VAL A 190 11.54 -17.76 -33.96
CA VAL A 190 12.12 -16.44 -33.69
C VAL A 190 13.48 -16.63 -33.03
N ALA A 191 14.51 -16.05 -33.62
CA ALA A 191 15.88 -16.12 -33.18
C ALA A 191 16.54 -14.74 -33.10
N VAL A 192 17.70 -14.69 -32.44
CA VAL A 192 18.55 -13.49 -32.45
C VAL A 192 18.96 -13.17 -33.89
N GLY A 193 18.82 -11.91 -34.28
CA GLY A 193 19.06 -11.43 -35.64
C GLY A 193 17.79 -11.23 -36.45
N ASP A 194 16.68 -11.89 -36.10
CA ASP A 194 15.41 -11.72 -36.81
C ASP A 194 14.86 -10.30 -36.64
N ALA A 195 14.22 -9.78 -37.68
CA ALA A 195 13.53 -8.50 -37.66
C ALA A 195 12.01 -8.72 -37.68
N LEU A 196 11.32 -8.14 -36.70
CA LEU A 196 9.86 -8.13 -36.61
C LEU A 196 9.36 -6.74 -36.98
N LEU A 197 8.33 -6.65 -37.83
CA LEU A 197 7.74 -5.39 -38.28
C LEU A 197 6.55 -5.00 -37.41
N PHE A 198 6.48 -3.74 -37.00
CA PHE A 198 5.46 -3.16 -36.13
C PHE A 198 4.75 -2.00 -36.81
N ASP A 199 3.48 -1.82 -36.46
CA ASP A 199 2.70 -0.68 -36.93
C ASP A 199 3.00 0.56 -36.07
N ARG A 200 3.80 1.47 -36.61
CA ARG A 200 4.26 2.68 -35.91
C ARG A 200 3.10 3.60 -35.49
N ASP A 201 1.99 3.57 -36.21
CA ASP A 201 0.91 4.54 -36.03
C ASP A 201 -0.08 4.12 -34.92
N SER A 202 0.01 2.87 -34.46
CA SER A 202 -0.94 2.28 -33.50
C SER A 202 -0.38 2.19 -32.08
N CYS A 203 0.36 3.19 -31.61
CA CYS A 203 0.95 3.15 -30.27
C CYS A 203 -0.09 3.34 -29.15
N TYR A 204 0.13 2.72 -28.00
CA TYR A 204 -0.77 2.86 -26.85
C TYR A 204 -0.07 2.74 -25.50
N LEU A 205 -0.66 3.35 -24.48
CA LEU A 205 -0.34 3.13 -23.08
C LEU A 205 -1.14 1.94 -22.56
N ARG A 206 -0.47 0.95 -21.96
CA ARG A 206 -1.12 -0.20 -21.34
C ARG A 206 -1.28 0.01 -19.83
N VAL A 207 -2.51 0.26 -19.39
CA VAL A 207 -2.85 0.51 -17.99
C VAL A 207 -3.31 -0.80 -17.33
N PRO A 208 -2.63 -1.29 -16.28
CA PRO A 208 -3.04 -2.50 -15.60
C PRO A 208 -4.34 -2.27 -14.81
N MET A 209 -5.30 -3.18 -14.96
CA MET A 209 -6.57 -3.16 -14.23
C MET A 209 -6.70 -4.39 -13.34
N ARG A 210 -7.64 -4.37 -12.39
CA ARG A 210 -7.94 -5.54 -11.55
C ARG A 210 -8.33 -6.77 -12.37
N LEU A 211 -9.04 -6.54 -13.48
CA LEU A 211 -9.50 -7.56 -14.41
C LEU A 211 -8.97 -7.20 -15.82
N GLY A 212 -7.71 -7.50 -16.10
CA GLY A 212 -7.10 -7.28 -17.41
C GLY A 212 -6.33 -5.97 -17.53
N ALA A 213 -6.41 -5.32 -18.69
CA ALA A 213 -5.72 -4.07 -18.98
C ALA A 213 -6.61 -3.12 -19.78
N CYS A 214 -6.36 -1.82 -19.67
CA CYS A 214 -6.95 -0.79 -20.52
C CYS A 214 -5.86 -0.29 -21.47
N ARG A 215 -6.22 -0.06 -22.74
CA ARG A 215 -5.30 0.47 -23.76
C ARG A 215 -5.71 1.89 -24.09
N ILE A 216 -4.81 2.84 -23.92
CA ILE A 216 -5.05 4.24 -24.27
C ILE A 216 -4.22 4.55 -25.51
N LEU A 217 -4.86 4.73 -26.67
CA LEU A 217 -4.19 5.06 -27.92
C LEU A 217 -3.50 6.42 -27.82
N LEU A 218 -2.28 6.49 -28.35
CA LEU A 218 -1.42 7.66 -28.29
C LEU A 218 -1.05 8.10 -29.71
N ASN A 219 -1.29 9.37 -30.01
CA ASN A 219 -0.82 10.02 -31.22
C ASN A 219 0.44 10.82 -30.90
N PHE A 220 1.52 10.54 -31.63
CA PHE A 220 2.78 11.25 -31.51
C PHE A 220 2.83 12.44 -32.48
N THR A 221 3.01 13.64 -31.94
CA THR A 221 3.42 14.81 -32.73
C THR A 221 4.90 15.11 -32.45
N GLU A 222 5.51 16.00 -33.23
CA GLU A 222 6.90 16.41 -33.00
C GLU A 222 7.11 17.06 -31.62
N GLU A 223 6.07 17.68 -31.07
CA GLU A 223 6.16 18.48 -29.85
C GLU A 223 5.65 17.73 -28.60
N TYR A 224 4.60 16.91 -28.75
CA TYR A 224 3.89 16.27 -27.64
C TYR A 224 3.27 14.91 -28.02
N THR A 225 2.96 14.10 -27.00
CA THR A 225 2.18 12.88 -27.16
C THR A 225 0.76 13.15 -26.67
N MET A 226 -0.25 12.84 -27.48
CA MET A 226 -1.66 13.12 -27.18
C MET A 226 -2.44 11.82 -27.02
N VAL A 227 -3.35 11.78 -26.04
CA VAL A 227 -4.33 10.72 -25.88
C VAL A 227 -5.39 10.87 -26.97
N ASP A 228 -5.50 9.86 -27.83
CA ASP A 228 -6.51 9.84 -28.88
C ASP A 228 -7.79 9.18 -28.38
N GLN A 229 -7.71 7.92 -27.97
CA GLN A 229 -8.87 7.14 -27.56
C GLN A 229 -8.54 6.24 -26.37
N VAL A 230 -9.50 6.06 -25.47
CA VAL A 230 -9.43 5.08 -24.39
C VAL A 230 -10.22 3.85 -24.81
N LEU A 231 -9.51 2.72 -24.98
CA LEU A 231 -10.06 1.42 -25.31
C LEU A 231 -10.02 0.53 -24.06
N ASN A 232 -11.19 0.06 -23.63
CA ASN A 232 -11.23 -1.00 -22.63
C ASN A 232 -11.09 -2.34 -23.36
N ASP A 233 -10.06 -3.12 -23.03
CA ASP A 233 -10.06 -4.54 -23.40
C ASP A 233 -11.13 -5.21 -22.54
N GLU A 234 -12.39 -5.15 -22.96
CA GLU A 234 -13.39 -6.07 -22.46
C GLU A 234 -12.97 -7.46 -22.94
N THR A 235 -12.44 -8.27 -22.02
CA THR A 235 -12.31 -9.71 -22.25
C THR A 235 -13.70 -10.24 -22.53
N THR A 236 -14.02 -10.39 -23.82
CA THR A 236 -15.26 -11.02 -24.26
C THR A 236 -15.29 -12.40 -23.61
N PRO A 237 -16.39 -12.80 -22.95
CA PRO A 237 -16.48 -14.13 -22.36
C PRO A 237 -16.17 -15.15 -23.46
N VAL A 238 -15.11 -15.93 -23.26
CA VAL A 238 -14.80 -17.03 -24.17
C VAL A 238 -15.94 -18.03 -24.02
N GLU A 239 -16.85 -18.08 -24.99
CA GLU A 239 -17.78 -19.21 -25.12
C GLU A 239 -16.93 -20.46 -25.26
N VAL A 240 -16.91 -21.28 -24.21
CA VAL A 240 -16.14 -22.52 -24.17
C VAL A 240 -16.85 -23.52 -25.08
N THR A 241 -16.58 -23.45 -26.37
CA THR A 241 -16.97 -24.50 -27.30
C THR A 241 -16.03 -25.69 -27.04
N SER A 242 -16.61 -26.86 -26.79
CA SER A 242 -15.89 -28.10 -26.43
C SER A 242 -15.08 -28.72 -27.59
N GLU A 243 -14.66 -27.91 -28.56
CA GLU A 243 -13.86 -28.36 -29.69
C GLU A 243 -12.37 -28.21 -29.33
N LEU A 244 -11.63 -29.32 -29.42
CA LEU A 244 -10.18 -29.33 -29.21
C LEU A 244 -9.51 -28.52 -30.33
N LEU A 245 -9.18 -27.27 -30.05
CA LEU A 245 -8.39 -26.45 -30.97
C LEU A 245 -6.98 -27.02 -31.10
N PRO A 246 -6.49 -27.31 -32.32
CA PRO A 246 -5.12 -27.76 -32.50
C PRO A 246 -4.14 -26.67 -32.06
N ILE A 247 -3.13 -27.05 -31.29
CA ILE A 247 -2.16 -26.11 -30.68
C ILE A 247 -1.48 -25.19 -31.71
N ASP A 248 -1.32 -25.68 -32.94
CA ASP A 248 -0.67 -24.95 -34.03
C ASP A 248 -1.57 -23.86 -34.65
N ALA A 249 -2.88 -23.89 -34.41
CA ALA A 249 -3.81 -22.85 -34.82
C ALA A 249 -3.85 -21.67 -33.83
N LEU A 250 -3.21 -21.80 -32.66
CA LEU A 250 -3.13 -20.72 -31.68
C LEU A 250 -2.24 -19.59 -32.22
N THR A 251 -2.80 -18.38 -32.24
CA THR A 251 -2.09 -17.16 -32.60
C THR A 251 -1.96 -16.26 -31.38
N PHE A 252 -0.83 -15.58 -31.28
CA PHE A 252 -0.50 -14.70 -30.16
C PHE A 252 -0.18 -13.32 -30.68
N ALA A 253 -0.72 -12.30 -30.03
CA ALA A 253 -0.37 -10.92 -30.32
C ALA A 253 0.95 -10.55 -29.63
N PHE A 254 1.76 -9.78 -30.35
CA PHE A 254 3.06 -9.32 -29.89
C PHE A 254 3.04 -7.82 -29.68
N GLU A 255 3.83 -7.35 -28.74
CA GLU A 255 3.92 -5.94 -28.42
C GLU A 255 5.40 -5.57 -28.20
N ALA A 256 5.84 -4.43 -28.71
CA ALA A 256 7.15 -3.87 -28.39
C ALA A 256 6.99 -2.73 -27.39
N VAL A 257 7.66 -2.83 -26.23
CA VAL A 257 7.67 -1.77 -25.22
C VAL A 257 8.72 -0.73 -25.59
N LEU A 258 8.23 0.46 -25.95
CA LEU A 258 9.02 1.63 -26.31
C LEU A 258 9.59 2.37 -25.10
N GLY A 259 8.93 2.25 -23.97
CA GLY A 259 9.32 2.94 -22.74
C GLY A 259 8.22 2.83 -21.69
N THR A 260 8.38 3.56 -20.59
CA THR A 260 7.41 3.59 -19.51
C THR A 260 7.02 5.02 -19.18
N LEU A 261 5.72 5.25 -19.01
CA LEU A 261 5.17 6.50 -18.49
C LEU A 261 4.72 6.27 -17.05
N SER A 262 5.09 7.20 -16.16
CA SER A 262 4.69 7.16 -14.74
C SER A 262 3.69 8.27 -14.48
N LEU A 263 2.47 7.91 -14.11
CA LEU A 263 1.41 8.86 -13.75
C LEU A 263 0.85 8.49 -12.38
N SER A 264 0.45 9.50 -11.61
CA SER A 264 -0.33 9.29 -10.40
C SER A 264 -1.70 8.71 -10.75
N VAL A 265 -2.33 8.00 -9.81
CA VAL A 265 -3.71 7.51 -10.00
C VAL A 265 -4.67 8.68 -10.21
N ALA A 266 -4.40 9.83 -9.58
CA ALA A 266 -5.15 11.05 -9.83
C ALA A 266 -5.01 11.53 -11.28
N GLU A 267 -3.81 11.57 -11.85
CA GLU A 267 -3.61 11.96 -13.26
C GLU A 267 -4.28 10.96 -14.20
N LEU A 268 -4.16 9.65 -13.94
CA LEU A 268 -4.82 8.62 -14.70
C LEU A 268 -6.35 8.77 -14.73
N ALA A 269 -6.96 9.07 -13.57
CA ALA A 269 -8.39 9.27 -13.47
C ALA A 269 -8.90 10.49 -14.28
N HIS A 270 -8.02 11.41 -14.66
CA HIS A 270 -8.36 12.59 -15.46
C HIS A 270 -7.92 12.49 -16.93
N LEU A 271 -7.30 11.37 -17.36
CA LEU A 271 -6.97 11.15 -18.76
C LEU A 271 -8.23 11.03 -19.60
N ARG A 272 -8.24 11.78 -20.69
CA ARG A 272 -9.34 11.84 -21.67
C ARG A 272 -8.77 12.16 -23.05
N GLN A 273 -9.55 11.90 -24.10
CA GLN A 273 -9.20 12.31 -25.46
C GLN A 273 -8.76 13.79 -25.49
N GLY A 274 -7.66 14.07 -26.17
CA GLY A 274 -7.01 15.38 -26.24
C GLY A 274 -6.05 15.70 -25.08
N SER A 275 -5.93 14.82 -24.08
CA SER A 275 -4.95 15.02 -23.00
C SER A 275 -3.53 14.88 -23.53
N ILE A 276 -2.63 15.76 -23.09
CA ILE A 276 -1.22 15.69 -23.45
C ILE A 276 -0.45 14.96 -22.35
N VAL A 277 0.31 13.94 -22.73
CA VAL A 277 1.21 13.22 -21.83
C VAL A 277 2.66 13.50 -22.19
N ALA A 278 3.48 13.73 -21.17
CA ALA A 278 4.90 13.98 -21.34
C ALA A 278 5.65 12.66 -21.57
N PHE A 279 5.50 12.12 -22.77
CA PHE A 279 6.33 11.03 -23.27
C PHE A 279 7.05 11.46 -24.54
N ARG A 280 8.36 11.21 -24.56
CA ARG A 280 9.20 11.36 -25.74
C ARG A 280 10.00 10.09 -25.86
N LEU A 281 9.94 9.45 -27.02
CA LEU A 281 10.78 8.29 -27.28
C LEU A 281 12.24 8.72 -27.17
N PRO A 282 13.05 8.14 -26.26
CA PRO A 282 14.43 8.60 -26.10
C PRO A 282 15.22 8.33 -27.38
N ALA A 283 15.66 9.38 -28.07
CA ALA A 283 16.34 9.27 -29.37
C ALA A 283 17.61 8.38 -29.35
N ARG A 284 18.20 8.15 -28.16
CA ARG A 284 19.40 7.33 -27.96
C ARG A 284 19.11 5.91 -27.49
N GLU A 285 17.93 5.65 -26.93
CA GLU A 285 17.59 4.34 -26.37
C GLU A 285 16.79 3.57 -27.42
N ARG A 286 17.50 2.73 -28.17
CA ARG A 286 16.89 1.89 -29.22
C ARG A 286 16.50 0.51 -28.71
N THR A 287 16.87 0.16 -27.48
CA THR A 287 16.58 -1.15 -26.92
C THR A 287 15.15 -1.22 -26.43
N VAL A 288 14.40 -2.21 -26.89
CA VAL A 288 13.01 -2.45 -26.52
C VAL A 288 12.83 -3.86 -25.98
N THR A 289 11.78 -4.03 -25.18
CA THR A 289 11.36 -5.35 -24.69
C THR A 289 10.20 -5.85 -25.54
N LEU A 290 10.32 -7.08 -26.03
CA LEU A 290 9.26 -7.74 -26.79
C LEU A 290 8.40 -8.60 -25.86
N LEU A 291 7.09 -8.37 -25.91
CA LEU A 291 6.09 -9.07 -25.12
C LEU A 291 5.24 -9.98 -26.02
N CYS A 292 4.87 -11.13 -25.49
CA CYS A 292 3.86 -12.02 -26.04
C CYS A 292 2.76 -12.17 -24.98
N GLN A 293 1.55 -11.68 -25.27
CA GLN A 293 0.45 -11.61 -24.30
C GLN A 293 0.86 -10.97 -22.95
N GLY A 294 1.67 -9.91 -23.01
CA GLY A 294 2.18 -9.21 -21.83
C GLY A 294 3.35 -9.87 -21.11
N VAL A 295 3.82 -11.05 -21.55
CA VAL A 295 4.98 -11.74 -20.98
C VAL A 295 6.24 -11.43 -21.80
N PRO A 296 7.33 -10.94 -21.18
CA PRO A 296 8.56 -10.65 -21.90
C PRO A 296 9.27 -11.92 -22.36
N PHE A 297 9.55 -12.03 -23.66
CA PHE A 297 10.20 -13.21 -24.25
C PHE A 297 11.48 -12.90 -25.02
N ALA A 298 11.73 -11.64 -25.37
CA ALA A 298 12.95 -11.20 -26.02
C ALA A 298 13.25 -9.71 -25.76
N ARG A 299 14.49 -9.31 -26.05
CA ARG A 299 14.92 -7.92 -26.22
C ARG A 299 15.34 -7.70 -27.67
N GLY A 300 15.16 -6.47 -28.13
CA GLY A 300 15.56 -6.09 -29.47
C GLY A 300 15.98 -4.64 -29.58
N GLU A 301 16.42 -4.27 -30.76
CA GLU A 301 16.77 -2.90 -31.14
C GLU A 301 15.80 -2.40 -32.20
N LEU A 302 15.29 -1.18 -32.01
CA LEU A 302 14.50 -0.47 -33.00
C LEU A 302 15.36 -0.18 -34.24
N ILE A 303 14.85 -0.58 -35.39
CA ILE A 303 15.42 -0.35 -36.71
C ILE A 303 14.34 0.22 -37.62
N ASP A 304 14.74 1.01 -38.61
CA ASP A 304 13.85 1.48 -39.66
C ASP A 304 14.04 0.57 -40.89
N ILE A 305 12.97 -0.03 -41.38
CA ILE A 305 12.96 -0.86 -42.58
C ILE A 305 11.99 -0.23 -43.57
N GLU A 306 12.54 0.48 -44.57
CA GLU A 306 11.76 1.08 -45.67
C GLU A 306 10.62 2.00 -45.18
N GLY A 307 10.84 2.74 -44.08
CA GLY A 307 9.83 3.62 -43.48
C GLY A 307 8.89 2.93 -42.49
N SER A 308 9.05 1.62 -42.26
CA SER A 308 8.32 0.84 -41.26
C SER A 308 9.14 0.64 -39.99
N LEU A 309 8.48 0.62 -38.83
CA LEU A 309 9.15 0.36 -37.56
C LEU A 309 9.48 -1.13 -37.44
N GLY A 310 10.76 -1.48 -37.43
CA GLY A 310 11.23 -2.82 -37.16
C GLY A 310 11.83 -2.95 -35.77
N VAL A 311 11.79 -4.15 -35.21
CA VAL A 311 12.60 -4.54 -34.04
C VAL A 311 13.45 -5.73 -34.42
N ARG A 312 14.78 -5.54 -34.42
CA ARG A 312 15.74 -6.62 -34.55
C ARG A 312 15.94 -7.29 -33.21
N VAL A 313 15.64 -8.59 -33.11
CA VAL A 313 15.85 -9.38 -31.90
C VAL A 313 17.35 -9.46 -31.61
N THR A 314 17.76 -9.02 -30.42
CA THR A 314 19.16 -9.05 -29.98
C THR A 314 19.41 -10.08 -28.90
N ARG A 315 18.38 -10.45 -28.13
CA ARG A 315 18.46 -11.47 -27.07
C ARG A 315 17.12 -12.13 -26.83
N MET A 316 17.12 -13.45 -26.60
CA MET A 316 15.95 -14.21 -26.16
C MET A 316 15.96 -14.36 -24.63
N THR A 317 14.80 -14.27 -23.97
CA THR A 317 14.69 -14.41 -22.50
C THR A 317 14.92 -15.85 -22.02
N GLN A 318 14.68 -16.85 -22.87
CA GLN A 318 14.85 -18.28 -22.52
C GLN A 318 16.32 -18.71 -22.29
N GLY A 319 17.30 -17.87 -22.61
CA GLY A 319 18.71 -18.13 -22.30
C GLY A 319 19.11 -17.91 -20.83
N ASP A 320 18.21 -17.37 -19.99
CA ASP A 320 18.48 -17.00 -18.59
C ASP A 320 17.73 -17.86 -17.55
N LEU A 321 17.13 -18.99 -17.97
CA LEU A 321 16.62 -19.97 -17.00
C LEU A 321 17.82 -20.73 -16.40
N PRO A 322 18.04 -20.69 -15.06
CA PRO A 322 18.98 -21.60 -14.44
C PRO A 322 18.49 -23.04 -14.70
N ALA A 323 19.44 -23.89 -15.13
CA ALA A 323 19.23 -25.32 -15.31
C ALA A 323 18.80 -26.01 -14.01
#